data_AF-A0A852DK40-F1
#
_entry.id   AF-A0A852DK40-F1
#
_cell.length_a   1.000
_cell.length_b   1.000
_cell.length_c   1.000
_cell.angle_alpha   90.00
_cell.angle_beta   90.00
_cell.angle_gamma   90.00
#
_symmetry.space_group_name_H-M   'P 1'
#
loop_
_entity.id
_entity.type
_entity.pdbx_description
1 polymer ?
#
loop_
_entity_poly.entity_id
_entity_poly.type
_entity_poly.pdbx_seq_one_letter_code
_entity_poly.pdbx_strand_id
1 'polypeptide(L)'
;VELVMVVDHAAFQNYPNLQRVHTRTLEIANQVDVFFRPLGVRVALLAVEVWSEGDKIAVGGSARAVLERFLRWRREELLPQLPHDNAQLLTGAHFDDVSVGMSTQGSVCSPTRSGGVSMDHSVSVLVVASTVAHQLGHNLGMRHDGAGRLCDCGDLRHDRGCIMAPPTGLTPGLSFSNCSRQDLERSLQQGQGWCLSNVPEPQVLTGSPTCGNHFVELGEECDCGLSVECTDPCCNSSSCQLMPGAVCATEDACCEDCQVCEDGHPC
;
A
#
# COMPACT_ATOMS: atom_id res chain seq x y z
N VAL A 1 2.28 -0.11 6.68
CA VAL A 1 2.33 1.14 5.89
C VAL A 1 0.96 1.77 5.90
N GLU A 2 0.81 2.82 6.68
CA GLU A 2 -0.34 3.72 6.71
C GLU A 2 -0.32 4.63 5.47
N LEU A 3 -1.17 4.29 4.49
CA LEU A 3 -1.24 4.90 3.18
C LEU A 3 -2.39 5.91 3.11
N VAL A 4 -2.10 7.10 2.59
CA VAL A 4 -3.12 8.04 2.11
C VAL A 4 -3.08 8.09 0.59
N MET A 5 -4.22 7.83 -0.04
CA MET A 5 -4.37 8.01 -1.49
C MET A 5 -4.97 9.37 -1.79
N VAL A 6 -4.39 10.09 -2.74
CA VAL A 6 -4.87 11.40 -3.19
C VAL A 6 -5.25 11.28 -4.66
N VAL A 7 -6.39 11.83 -5.05
CA VAL A 7 -6.86 11.83 -6.45
C VAL A 7 -6.98 13.27 -6.91
N ASP A 8 -6.24 13.61 -7.96
CA ASP A 8 -6.28 14.95 -8.54
C ASP A 8 -7.60 15.24 -9.27
N HIS A 9 -7.80 16.49 -9.64
CA HIS A 9 -9.01 16.94 -10.31
C HIS A 9 -9.18 16.28 -11.67
N ALA A 10 -8.10 16.13 -12.44
CA ALA A 10 -8.15 15.50 -13.76
C ALA A 10 -8.60 14.03 -13.68
N ALA A 11 -8.09 13.26 -12.73
CA ALA A 11 -8.50 11.87 -12.49
C ALA A 11 -9.95 11.82 -11.99
N PHE A 12 -10.36 12.73 -11.11
CA PHE A 12 -11.75 12.81 -10.64
C PHE A 12 -12.73 12.99 -11.81
N GLN A 13 -12.42 13.87 -12.78
CA GLN A 13 -13.27 14.13 -13.95
C GLN A 13 -13.44 12.92 -14.89
N ASN A 14 -12.59 11.89 -14.78
CA ASN A 14 -12.73 10.66 -15.56
C ASN A 14 -13.86 9.74 -15.06
N TYR A 15 -14.47 10.06 -13.92
CA TYR A 15 -15.51 9.23 -13.28
C TYR A 15 -16.80 10.02 -13.04
N PRO A 16 -17.96 9.34 -13.02
CA PRO A 16 -19.25 10.02 -12.99
C PRO A 16 -19.57 10.71 -11.67
N ASN A 17 -18.96 10.28 -10.55
CA ASN A 17 -19.22 10.84 -9.23
C ASN A 17 -18.12 10.49 -8.23
N LEU A 18 -18.12 11.22 -7.11
CA LEU A 18 -17.18 11.05 -6.00
C LEU A 18 -17.19 9.62 -5.44
N GLN A 19 -18.37 9.02 -5.28
CA GLN A 19 -18.50 7.65 -4.75
C GLN A 19 -17.74 6.63 -5.61
N ARG A 20 -17.82 6.73 -6.95
CA ARG A 20 -17.09 5.84 -7.85
C ARG A 20 -15.58 6.01 -7.73
N VAL A 21 -15.10 7.24 -7.56
CA VAL A 21 -13.68 7.52 -7.33
C VAL A 21 -13.21 6.89 -6.02
N HIS A 22 -13.94 7.09 -4.92
CA HIS A 22 -13.62 6.45 -3.64
C HIS A 22 -13.57 4.93 -3.74
N THR A 23 -14.60 4.30 -4.31
CA THR A 23 -14.64 2.84 -4.49
C THR A 23 -13.44 2.34 -5.29
N ARG A 24 -13.12 3.00 -6.41
CA ARG A 24 -11.98 2.62 -7.24
C ARG A 24 -10.65 2.77 -6.49
N THR A 25 -10.46 3.88 -5.78
CA THR A 25 -9.23 4.11 -5.02
C THR A 25 -9.04 3.08 -3.91
N LEU A 26 -10.13 2.67 -3.27
CA LEU A 26 -10.12 1.57 -2.29
C LEU A 26 -9.78 0.22 -2.96
N GLU A 27 -10.38 -0.09 -4.11
CA GLU A 27 -10.02 -1.30 -4.89
C GLU A 27 -8.52 -1.32 -5.25
N ILE A 28 -7.96 -0.16 -5.63
CA ILE A 28 -6.53 -0.01 -5.92
C ILE A 28 -5.68 -0.26 -4.67
N ALA A 29 -6.00 0.38 -3.55
CA ALA A 29 -5.24 0.23 -2.31
C ALA A 29 -5.28 -1.21 -1.77
N ASN A 30 -6.44 -1.87 -1.83
CA ASN A 30 -6.58 -3.28 -1.45
C ASN A 30 -5.72 -4.18 -2.33
N GLN A 31 -5.68 -3.93 -3.64
CA GLN A 31 -4.82 -4.69 -4.55
C GLN A 31 -3.33 -4.42 -4.30
N VAL A 32 -2.96 -3.21 -3.88
CA VAL A 32 -1.60 -2.88 -3.44
C VAL A 32 -1.23 -3.69 -2.19
N ASP A 33 -2.09 -3.76 -1.17
CA ASP A 33 -1.85 -4.62 0.01
C ASP A 33 -1.56 -6.06 -0.39
N VAL A 34 -2.40 -6.64 -1.26
CA VAL A 34 -2.22 -8.01 -1.79
C VAL A 34 -0.84 -8.22 -2.41
N PHE A 35 -0.32 -7.24 -3.17
CA PHE A 35 1.03 -7.36 -3.76
C PHE A 35 2.15 -7.33 -2.72
N PHE A 36 1.98 -6.63 -1.60
CA PHE A 36 2.99 -6.50 -0.56
C PHE A 36 2.97 -7.62 0.48
N ARG A 37 1.84 -8.34 0.65
CA ARG A 37 1.71 -9.47 1.60
C ARG A 37 2.85 -10.50 1.50
N PRO A 38 3.26 -11.00 0.31
CA PRO A 38 4.35 -11.97 0.22
C PRO A 38 5.70 -11.46 0.73
N LEU A 39 5.88 -10.14 0.83
CA LEU A 39 7.07 -9.49 1.38
C LEU A 39 6.99 -9.26 2.89
N GLY A 40 5.90 -9.67 3.55
CA GLY A 40 5.66 -9.42 4.97
C GLY A 40 5.31 -7.95 5.27
N VAL A 41 4.83 -7.21 4.27
CA VAL A 41 4.43 -5.80 4.43
C VAL A 41 2.93 -5.68 4.26
N ARG A 42 2.29 -4.98 5.19
CA ARG A 42 0.87 -4.62 5.13
C ARG A 42 0.69 -3.17 4.71
N VAL A 43 -0.26 -2.93 3.81
CA VAL A 43 -0.62 -1.59 3.35
C VAL A 43 -2.06 -1.31 3.78
N ALA A 44 -2.21 -0.34 4.68
CA ALA A 44 -3.49 0.05 5.26
C ALA A 44 -3.92 1.41 4.69
N LEU A 45 -5.08 1.48 4.06
CA LEU A 45 -5.61 2.75 3.54
C LEU A 45 -6.27 3.54 4.66
N LEU A 46 -5.65 4.64 5.09
CA LEU A 46 -6.22 5.51 6.12
C LEU A 46 -7.25 6.48 5.54
N ALA A 47 -6.96 7.08 4.39
CA ALA A 47 -7.82 8.09 3.78
C ALA A 47 -7.72 8.13 2.26
N VAL A 48 -8.81 8.57 1.64
CA VAL A 48 -8.87 8.98 0.24
C VAL A 48 -9.23 10.46 0.18
N GLU A 49 -8.26 11.29 -0.22
CA GLU A 49 -8.46 12.73 -0.46
C GLU A 49 -8.74 12.95 -1.95
N VAL A 50 -9.86 13.59 -2.29
CA VAL A 50 -10.23 13.87 -3.68
C VAL A 50 -10.30 15.38 -3.92
N TRP A 51 -9.55 15.88 -4.89
CA TRP A 51 -9.54 17.29 -5.28
C TRP A 51 -10.67 17.63 -6.25
N SER A 52 -11.91 17.42 -5.80
CA SER A 52 -13.12 17.54 -6.63
C SER A 52 -13.43 18.97 -7.09
N GLU A 53 -12.99 19.98 -6.35
CA GLU A 53 -13.20 21.41 -6.67
C GLU A 53 -12.03 22.06 -7.43
N GLY A 54 -10.92 21.34 -7.58
CA GLY A 54 -9.71 21.81 -8.25
C GLY A 54 -8.45 21.37 -7.51
N ASP A 55 -7.33 21.31 -8.23
CA ASP A 55 -6.08 20.79 -7.67
C ASP A 55 -5.49 21.71 -6.58
N LYS A 56 -5.01 21.11 -5.49
CA LYS A 56 -4.29 21.82 -4.42
C LYS A 56 -2.84 22.15 -4.79
N ILE A 57 -2.33 21.55 -5.86
CA ILE A 57 -1.02 21.84 -6.45
C ILE A 57 -1.16 21.92 -7.97
N ALA A 58 -0.23 22.58 -8.65
CA ALA A 58 -0.17 22.48 -10.11
C ALA A 58 0.19 21.04 -10.55
N VAL A 59 -0.70 20.38 -11.29
CA VAL A 59 -0.44 19.08 -11.93
C VAL A 59 -0.13 19.31 -13.42
N GLY A 60 0.92 18.68 -13.93
CA GLY A 60 1.40 18.83 -15.32
C GLY A 60 2.91 19.11 -15.45
N GLY A 61 3.40 18.95 -16.68
CA GLY A 61 4.82 19.02 -17.01
C GLY A 61 5.55 17.71 -16.67
N SER A 62 6.71 17.82 -16.03
CA SER A 62 7.49 16.65 -15.60
C SER A 62 6.95 16.01 -14.31
N ALA A 63 6.98 14.68 -14.24
CA ALA A 63 6.57 13.93 -13.05
C ALA A 63 7.41 14.29 -11.82
N ARG A 64 8.70 14.58 -12.03
CA ARG A 64 9.59 15.06 -10.95
C ARG A 64 9.05 16.36 -10.34
N ALA A 65 8.65 17.32 -11.16
CA ALA A 65 8.16 18.61 -10.67
C ALA A 65 6.81 18.47 -9.95
N VAL A 66 5.94 17.57 -10.43
CA VAL A 66 4.67 17.24 -9.76
C VAL A 66 4.93 16.56 -8.41
N LEU A 67 5.83 15.58 -8.35
CA LEU A 67 6.22 14.90 -7.11
C LEU A 67 6.77 15.88 -6.07
N GLU A 68 7.65 16.80 -6.47
CA GLU A 68 8.21 17.82 -5.58
C GLU A 68 7.13 18.74 -4.98
N ARG A 69 6.15 19.15 -5.78
CA ARG A 69 5.01 19.95 -5.30
C ARG A 69 4.09 19.14 -4.38
N PHE A 70 3.79 17.89 -4.75
CA PHE A 70 2.96 16.99 -3.97
C PHE A 70 3.55 16.70 -2.60
N LEU A 71 4.84 16.39 -2.53
CA LEU A 71 5.52 16.13 -1.26
C LEU A 71 5.61 17.37 -0.38
N ARG A 72 5.72 18.57 -0.98
CA ARG A 72 5.65 19.83 -0.23
C ARG A 72 4.27 20.03 0.38
N TRP A 73 3.22 19.88 -0.42
CA TRP A 73 1.82 19.96 0.05
C TRP A 73 1.53 18.90 1.13
N ARG A 74 1.99 17.66 0.94
CA ARG A 74 1.87 16.57 1.93
C ARG A 74 2.44 17.01 3.28
N ARG A 75 3.65 17.58 3.28
CA ARG A 75 4.33 18.03 4.50
C ARG A 75 3.63 19.20 5.17
N GLU A 76 3.19 20.18 4.38
CA GLU A 76 2.70 21.46 4.90
C GLU A 76 1.22 21.41 5.29
N GLU A 77 0.43 20.56 4.64
CA GLU A 77 -1.02 20.53 4.83
C GLU A 77 -1.57 19.16 5.24
N LEU A 78 -1.18 18.07 4.58
CA LEU A 78 -1.79 16.76 4.86
C LEU A 78 -1.29 16.16 6.17
N LEU A 79 0.03 16.09 6.37
CA LEU A 79 0.66 15.47 7.55
C LEU A 79 0.24 16.12 8.88
N PRO A 80 0.11 17.45 8.99
CA PRO A 80 -0.37 18.09 10.22
C PRO A 80 -1.82 17.73 10.58
N GLN A 81 -2.64 17.36 9.60
CA GLN A 81 -4.07 17.03 9.80
C GLN A 81 -4.30 15.54 10.02
N LEU A 82 -3.55 14.70 9.30
CA LEU A 82 -3.66 13.24 9.35
C LEU A 82 -2.24 12.65 9.36
N PRO A 83 -1.73 12.19 10.51
CA PRO A 83 -0.49 11.41 10.57
C PRO A 83 -0.59 10.14 9.72
N HIS A 84 0.44 9.87 8.91
CA HIS A 84 0.50 8.70 8.02
C HIS A 84 1.94 8.45 7.53
N ASP A 85 2.25 7.21 7.13
CA ASP A 85 3.59 6.79 6.72
C ASP A 85 3.96 7.28 5.32
N ASN A 86 3.01 7.22 4.38
CA ASN A 86 3.23 7.45 2.95
C ASN A 86 1.96 7.98 2.26
N ALA A 87 2.12 8.86 1.28
CA ALA A 87 1.00 9.30 0.44
C ALA A 87 1.28 9.09 -1.05
N GLN A 88 0.27 8.67 -1.80
CA GLN A 88 0.38 8.45 -3.25
C GLN A 88 -0.68 9.27 -3.99
N LEU A 89 -0.25 10.07 -4.97
CA LEU A 89 -1.13 10.84 -5.84
C LEU A 89 -1.46 10.06 -7.11
N LEU A 90 -2.75 9.87 -7.40
CA LEU A 90 -3.27 9.43 -8.68
C LEU A 90 -3.65 10.66 -9.52
N THR A 91 -3.07 10.76 -10.72
CA THR A 91 -3.32 11.87 -11.65
C THR A 91 -3.95 11.40 -12.96
N GLY A 92 -4.93 12.15 -13.45
CA GLY A 92 -5.49 11.96 -14.79
C GLY A 92 -4.63 12.60 -15.90
N ALA A 93 -3.69 13.47 -15.53
CA ALA A 93 -2.78 14.12 -16.47
C ALA A 93 -1.59 13.24 -16.86
N HIS A 94 -1.11 13.44 -18.09
CA HIS A 94 0.13 12.83 -18.60
C HIS A 94 1.37 13.59 -18.11
N PHE A 95 2.50 12.89 -18.03
CA PHE A 95 3.82 13.42 -17.72
C PHE A 95 4.68 13.48 -18.98
N ASP A 96 5.53 14.50 -19.09
CA ASP A 96 6.37 14.72 -20.27
C ASP A 96 7.62 13.82 -20.31
N ASP A 97 8.09 13.35 -19.15
CA ASP A 97 9.44 12.78 -18.95
C ASP A 97 9.46 11.32 -18.49
N VAL A 98 8.32 10.77 -18.05
CA VAL A 98 8.18 9.38 -17.61
C VAL A 98 6.89 8.77 -18.13
N SER A 99 6.84 7.44 -18.22
CA SER A 99 5.69 6.75 -18.80
C SER A 99 4.45 6.73 -17.89
N VAL A 100 4.61 6.49 -16.59
CA VAL A 100 3.46 6.22 -15.70
C VAL A 100 3.56 6.74 -14.27
N GLY A 101 4.74 7.12 -13.76
CA GLY A 101 4.86 7.55 -12.38
C GLY A 101 6.28 7.89 -11.93
N MET A 102 6.40 8.45 -10.73
CA MET A 102 7.66 8.86 -10.11
C MET A 102 7.55 8.85 -8.58
N SER A 103 8.63 8.48 -7.90
CA SER A 103 8.73 8.45 -6.43
C SER A 103 10.18 8.64 -5.99
N THR A 104 10.39 8.90 -4.69
CA THR A 104 11.75 8.99 -4.14
C THR A 104 12.18 7.65 -3.57
N GLN A 105 13.32 7.12 -4.02
CA GLN A 105 13.82 5.84 -3.50
C GLN A 105 14.23 5.94 -2.02
N GLY A 106 13.91 4.92 -1.22
CA GLY A 106 14.37 4.79 0.18
C GLY A 106 13.92 5.96 1.06
N SER A 107 12.66 6.34 0.93
CA SER A 107 12.10 7.56 1.51
C SER A 107 10.91 7.32 2.42
N VAL A 108 10.48 6.07 2.60
CA VAL A 108 9.41 5.71 3.53
C VAL A 108 9.66 6.32 4.92
N CYS A 109 8.60 6.73 5.61
CA CYS A 109 8.63 7.49 6.88
C CYS A 109 9.23 8.90 6.82
N SER A 110 9.85 9.31 5.71
CA SER A 110 10.39 10.68 5.60
C SER A 110 9.24 11.70 5.54
N PRO A 111 9.23 12.74 6.38
CA PRO A 111 8.18 13.76 6.34
C PRO A 111 8.19 14.56 5.03
N THR A 112 9.35 14.68 4.38
CA THR A 112 9.54 15.47 3.15
C THR A 112 9.58 14.64 1.88
N ARG A 113 9.77 13.31 1.97
CA ARG A 113 10.05 12.48 0.79
C ARG A 113 9.17 11.23 0.65
N SER A 114 8.42 10.85 1.68
CA SER A 114 7.60 9.62 1.67
C SER A 114 6.34 9.81 0.84
N GLY A 115 6.44 9.51 -0.45
CA GLY A 115 5.30 9.49 -1.36
C GLY A 115 5.70 9.30 -2.81
N GLY A 116 4.68 9.21 -3.66
CA GLY A 116 4.81 9.01 -5.10
C GLY A 116 3.66 9.62 -5.87
N VAL A 117 3.84 9.72 -7.18
CA VAL A 117 2.82 10.15 -8.14
C VAL A 117 2.69 9.09 -9.22
N SER A 118 1.46 8.72 -9.56
CA SER A 118 1.13 7.69 -10.55
C SER A 118 0.00 8.18 -11.45
N MET A 119 0.07 7.88 -12.74
CA MET A 119 -1.04 8.15 -13.66
C MET A 119 -2.16 7.12 -13.46
N ASP A 120 -3.42 7.54 -13.53
CA ASP A 120 -4.58 6.65 -13.66
C ASP A 120 -4.76 6.25 -15.15
N HIS A 121 -3.75 5.54 -15.69
CA HIS A 121 -3.58 5.32 -17.13
C HIS A 121 -4.37 4.14 -17.72
N SER A 122 -5.16 3.44 -16.91
CA SER A 122 -5.92 2.26 -17.35
C SER A 122 -7.21 2.10 -16.55
N VAL A 123 -8.29 1.69 -17.20
CA VAL A 123 -9.54 1.32 -16.51
C VAL A 123 -9.36 0.12 -15.56
N SER A 124 -8.31 -0.70 -15.77
CA SER A 124 -8.02 -1.85 -14.94
C SER A 124 -7.38 -1.44 -13.61
N VAL A 125 -8.07 -1.74 -12.50
CA VAL A 125 -7.55 -1.56 -11.13
C VAL A 125 -6.19 -2.23 -10.97
N LEU A 126 -6.02 -3.44 -11.53
CA LEU A 126 -4.79 -4.22 -11.41
C LEU A 126 -3.57 -3.50 -12.01
N VAL A 127 -3.76 -2.80 -13.13
CA VAL A 127 -2.68 -2.07 -13.81
C VAL A 127 -2.24 -0.85 -13.01
N VAL A 128 -3.22 -0.10 -12.49
CA VAL A 128 -2.95 1.11 -11.70
C VAL A 128 -2.38 0.72 -10.33
N ALA A 129 -2.91 -0.32 -9.69
CA ALA A 129 -2.37 -0.86 -8.44
C ALA A 129 -0.92 -1.34 -8.59
N SER A 130 -0.58 -1.99 -9.70
CA SER A 130 0.81 -2.37 -9.99
C SER A 130 1.72 -1.13 -10.11
N THR A 131 1.22 -0.06 -10.74
CA THR A 131 1.96 1.21 -10.85
C THR A 131 2.17 1.87 -9.48
N VAL A 132 1.13 1.92 -8.65
CA VAL A 132 1.22 2.46 -7.28
C VAL A 132 2.16 1.60 -6.42
N ALA A 133 2.05 0.27 -6.52
CA ALA A 133 2.92 -0.66 -5.81
C ALA A 133 4.39 -0.51 -6.21
N HIS A 134 4.65 -0.26 -7.50
CA HIS A 134 6.00 0.05 -7.99
C HIS A 134 6.55 1.34 -7.35
N GLN A 135 5.74 2.41 -7.28
CA GLN A 135 6.16 3.66 -6.65
C GLN A 135 6.38 3.50 -5.13
N LEU A 136 5.48 2.80 -4.45
CA LEU A 136 5.64 2.49 -3.03
C LEU A 136 6.86 1.57 -2.79
N GLY A 137 7.15 0.65 -3.70
CA GLY A 137 8.35 -0.20 -3.68
C GLY A 137 9.63 0.62 -3.71
N HIS A 138 9.71 1.63 -4.59
CA HIS A 138 10.82 2.60 -4.56
C HIS A 138 10.89 3.32 -3.21
N ASN A 139 9.78 3.83 -2.68
CA ASN A 139 9.78 4.47 -1.36
C ASN A 139 10.34 3.54 -0.27
N LEU A 140 10.08 2.24 -0.35
CA LEU A 140 10.60 1.20 0.54
C LEU A 140 12.06 0.77 0.24
N GLY A 141 12.69 1.33 -0.80
CA GLY A 141 14.10 1.12 -1.12
C GLY A 141 14.37 0.12 -2.25
N MET A 142 13.33 -0.45 -2.86
CA MET A 142 13.47 -1.38 -3.99
C MET A 142 13.99 -0.66 -5.23
N ARG A 143 14.86 -1.31 -5.99
CA ARG A 143 15.39 -0.79 -7.27
C ARG A 143 14.73 -1.55 -8.43
N HIS A 144 14.89 -1.04 -9.65
CA HIS A 144 14.38 -1.76 -10.82
C HIS A 144 15.06 -3.13 -10.99
N ASP A 145 14.28 -4.11 -11.44
CA ASP A 145 14.78 -5.39 -11.94
C ASP A 145 15.45 -5.15 -13.30
N GLY A 146 16.78 -5.27 -13.40
CA GLY A 146 17.54 -4.88 -14.59
C GLY A 146 18.66 -5.84 -14.96
N ALA A 147 19.24 -5.67 -16.16
CA ALA A 147 20.19 -6.58 -16.81
C ALA A 147 21.49 -6.90 -16.03
N GLY A 148 21.73 -6.27 -14.89
CA GLY A 148 22.86 -6.56 -13.99
C GLY A 148 22.49 -7.43 -12.78
N ARG A 149 21.24 -7.86 -12.65
CA ARG A 149 20.76 -8.68 -11.52
C ARG A 149 19.90 -9.84 -12.04
N LEU A 150 20.15 -11.05 -11.52
CA LEU A 150 19.33 -12.23 -11.76
C LEU A 150 18.07 -12.13 -10.89
N CYS A 151 17.10 -11.33 -11.35
CA CYS A 151 15.84 -11.11 -10.68
C CYS A 151 14.75 -12.01 -11.26
N ASP A 152 14.05 -12.70 -10.37
CA ASP A 152 12.95 -13.59 -10.71
C ASP A 152 11.78 -13.34 -9.76
N CYS A 153 10.57 -13.25 -10.33
CA CYS A 153 9.31 -13.09 -9.59
C CYS A 153 8.39 -14.31 -9.73
N GLY A 154 8.89 -15.43 -10.26
CA GLY A 154 8.51 -16.78 -9.86
C GLY A 154 7.06 -17.23 -10.11
N ASP A 155 6.26 -16.49 -10.87
CA ASP A 155 4.87 -16.89 -11.10
C ASP A 155 4.74 -17.77 -12.35
N LEU A 156 4.19 -18.98 -12.17
CA LEU A 156 4.08 -20.06 -13.17
C LEU A 156 3.25 -19.69 -14.43
N ARG A 157 2.67 -18.48 -14.48
CA ARG A 157 1.99 -17.93 -15.65
C ARG A 157 2.99 -17.08 -16.45
N HIS A 158 3.70 -17.77 -17.34
CA HIS A 158 4.88 -17.40 -18.14
C HIS A 158 4.89 -16.07 -18.94
N ASP A 159 3.91 -15.17 -18.79
CA ASP A 159 3.77 -13.95 -19.61
C ASP A 159 3.68 -12.63 -18.82
N ARG A 160 3.85 -12.64 -17.49
CA ARG A 160 3.73 -11.41 -16.66
C ARG A 160 5.06 -11.06 -16.00
N GLY A 161 5.44 -9.77 -16.11
CA GLY A 161 6.69 -9.26 -15.54
C GLY A 161 6.65 -9.08 -14.02
N CYS A 162 7.75 -8.58 -13.46
CA CYS A 162 7.85 -8.23 -12.04
C CYS A 162 7.38 -6.80 -11.81
N ILE A 163 6.82 -6.51 -10.62
CA ILE A 163 6.33 -5.15 -10.29
C ILE A 163 7.45 -4.12 -10.47
N MET A 164 8.69 -4.43 -10.07
CA MET A 164 9.84 -3.54 -10.18
C MET A 164 10.55 -3.60 -11.54
N ALA A 165 10.00 -4.28 -12.54
CA ALA A 165 10.52 -4.20 -13.90
C ALA A 165 10.39 -2.75 -14.44
N PRO A 166 11.32 -2.28 -15.27
CA PRO A 166 11.19 -0.99 -15.95
C PRO A 166 9.87 -0.96 -16.75
N PRO A 167 9.11 0.15 -16.70
CA PRO A 167 7.81 0.21 -17.33
C PRO A 167 7.93 0.11 -18.86
N THR A 168 7.46 -0.99 -19.43
CA THR A 168 7.35 -1.20 -20.89
C THR A 168 5.98 -0.81 -21.45
N GLY A 169 5.00 -0.55 -20.57
CA GLY A 169 3.67 -0.07 -20.94
C GLY A 169 2.69 -1.12 -21.50
N LEU A 170 3.08 -2.39 -21.61
CA LEU A 170 2.25 -3.44 -22.25
C LEU A 170 1.52 -4.35 -21.26
N THR A 171 2.18 -4.78 -20.18
CA THR A 171 1.58 -5.63 -19.15
C THR A 171 2.09 -5.23 -17.77
N PRO A 172 1.21 -5.12 -16.74
CA PRO A 172 1.65 -4.82 -15.39
C PRO A 172 2.39 -6.03 -14.81
N GLY A 173 3.43 -5.76 -14.03
CA GLY A 173 3.99 -6.77 -13.16
C GLY A 173 3.09 -7.03 -11.96
N LEU A 174 2.96 -8.26 -11.51
CA LEU A 174 2.01 -8.64 -10.45
C LEU A 174 2.65 -9.23 -9.21
N SER A 175 3.94 -9.52 -9.28
CA SER A 175 4.71 -10.09 -8.19
C SER A 175 6.02 -9.35 -8.04
N PHE A 176 6.46 -9.16 -6.80
CA PHE A 176 7.79 -8.65 -6.52
C PHE A 176 8.83 -9.75 -6.75
N SER A 177 10.01 -9.35 -7.23
CA SER A 177 11.12 -10.26 -7.46
C SER A 177 11.85 -10.63 -6.16
N ASN A 178 12.66 -11.69 -6.21
CA ASN A 178 13.65 -11.99 -5.18
C ASN A 178 14.60 -10.79 -4.92
N CYS A 179 14.96 -10.02 -5.94
CA CYS A 179 15.75 -8.80 -5.82
C CYS A 179 15.02 -7.70 -5.02
N SER A 180 13.73 -7.54 -5.28
CA SER A 180 12.88 -6.57 -4.56
C SER A 180 12.81 -6.89 -3.07
N ARG A 181 12.66 -8.18 -2.72
CA ARG A 181 12.70 -8.66 -1.32
C ARG A 181 14.04 -8.31 -0.65
N GLN A 182 15.16 -8.62 -1.30
CA GLN A 182 16.50 -8.32 -0.77
C GLN A 182 16.74 -6.82 -0.57
N ASP A 183 16.23 -5.99 -1.48
CA ASP A 183 16.37 -4.54 -1.38
C ASP A 183 15.54 -3.98 -0.21
N LEU A 184 14.31 -4.49 -0.01
CA LEU A 184 13.48 -4.15 1.14
C LEU A 184 14.16 -4.54 2.45
N GLU A 185 14.64 -5.78 2.59
CA GLU A 185 15.33 -6.26 3.78
C GLU A 185 16.54 -5.36 4.11
N ARG A 186 17.34 -5.01 3.10
CA ARG A 186 18.49 -4.11 3.27
C ARG A 186 18.07 -2.71 3.71
N SER A 187 17.00 -2.19 3.12
CA SER A 187 16.45 -0.86 3.46
C SER A 187 16.04 -0.81 4.94
N LEU A 188 15.30 -1.81 5.41
CA LEU A 188 14.88 -1.94 6.80
C LEU A 188 16.07 -2.11 7.76
N GLN A 189 17.06 -2.93 7.40
CA GLN A 189 18.29 -3.11 8.19
C GLN A 189 19.13 -1.82 8.31
N GLN A 190 19.01 -0.91 7.35
CA GLN A 190 19.66 0.41 7.39
C GLN A 190 18.88 1.44 8.23
N GLY A 191 17.81 1.03 8.91
CA GLY A 191 16.98 1.90 9.74
C GLY A 191 15.98 2.75 8.95
N GLN A 192 15.77 2.45 7.66
CA GLN A 192 14.63 3.00 6.93
C GLN A 192 13.35 2.28 7.40
N GLY A 193 12.19 2.93 7.35
CA GLY A 193 10.94 2.29 7.78
C GLY A 193 10.66 2.33 9.28
N TRP A 194 11.28 3.24 10.04
CA TRP A 194 11.09 3.37 11.51
C TRP A 194 9.63 3.60 11.96
N CYS A 195 8.77 4.09 11.08
CA CYS A 195 7.34 4.30 11.31
C CYS A 195 6.48 3.07 10.99
N LEU A 196 7.05 1.99 10.45
CA LEU A 196 6.26 0.86 9.92
C LEU A 196 5.96 -0.23 10.97
N SER A 197 6.38 -0.04 12.21
CA SER A 197 6.29 -1.05 13.26
C SER A 197 4.97 -1.02 14.05
N ASN A 198 4.18 0.07 13.95
CA ASN A 198 2.85 0.10 14.56
C ASN A 198 1.80 -0.52 13.63
N VAL A 199 0.77 -1.09 14.27
CA VAL A 199 -0.46 -1.48 13.60
C VAL A 199 -1.41 -0.28 13.63
N PRO A 200 -2.02 0.13 12.49
CA PRO A 200 -2.97 1.23 12.47
C PRO A 200 -4.19 0.93 13.32
N GLU A 201 -4.74 1.95 13.97
CA GLU A 201 -5.97 1.80 14.72
C GLU A 201 -7.15 1.50 13.78
N PRO A 202 -8.00 0.49 14.08
CA PRO A 202 -9.09 0.08 13.20
C PRO A 202 -10.08 1.21 12.84
N GLN A 203 -10.24 2.17 13.74
CA GLN A 203 -11.16 3.31 13.60
C GLN A 203 -10.68 4.34 12.56
N VAL A 204 -9.42 4.27 12.15
CA VAL A 204 -8.77 5.19 11.22
C VAL A 204 -8.75 4.63 9.79
N LEU A 205 -9.14 3.36 9.60
CA LEU A 205 -9.17 2.73 8.28
C LEU A 205 -10.35 3.24 7.44
N THR A 206 -10.09 3.53 6.16
CA THR A 206 -11.14 3.90 5.20
C THR A 206 -11.76 2.65 4.58
N GLY A 207 -13.06 2.49 4.75
CA GLY A 207 -13.83 1.41 4.13
C GLY A 207 -14.95 0.91 5.04
N SER A 208 -15.66 -0.11 4.59
CA SER A 208 -16.46 -0.93 5.49
C SER A 208 -15.59 -2.08 6.01
N PRO A 209 -15.73 -2.49 7.29
CA PRO A 209 -15.05 -3.66 7.83
C PRO A 209 -15.19 -4.86 6.90
N THR A 210 -14.07 -5.52 6.58
CA THR A 210 -14.00 -6.61 5.60
C THR A 210 -13.23 -7.79 6.16
N CYS A 211 -13.97 -8.75 6.70
CA CYS A 211 -13.42 -10.00 7.18
C CYS A 211 -12.58 -10.75 6.12
N GLY A 212 -11.38 -11.13 6.52
CA GLY A 212 -10.39 -11.84 5.69
C GLY A 212 -9.39 -10.91 5.02
N ASN A 213 -9.35 -9.64 5.41
CA ASN A 213 -8.37 -8.66 4.92
C ASN A 213 -7.15 -8.55 5.85
N HIS A 214 -7.05 -9.36 6.91
CA HIS A 214 -6.00 -9.37 7.93
C HIS A 214 -5.87 -8.06 8.74
N PHE A 215 -6.91 -7.24 8.82
CA PHE A 215 -6.99 -6.13 9.76
C PHE A 215 -8.16 -6.41 10.69
N VAL A 216 -7.93 -6.39 12.00
CA VAL A 216 -9.03 -6.53 12.95
C VAL A 216 -9.83 -5.24 12.96
N GLU A 217 -10.98 -5.22 12.28
CA GLU A 217 -11.82 -4.03 12.12
C GLU A 217 -12.99 -3.97 13.12
N LEU A 218 -13.75 -2.87 13.10
CA LEU A 218 -14.89 -2.73 14.00
C LEU A 218 -15.91 -3.86 13.80
N GLY A 219 -16.14 -4.65 14.85
CA GLY A 219 -17.05 -5.80 14.84
C GLY A 219 -16.35 -7.15 14.68
N GLU A 220 -15.04 -7.15 14.48
CA GLU A 220 -14.20 -8.35 14.39
C GLU A 220 -13.43 -8.55 15.69
N GLU A 221 -13.23 -9.82 16.07
CA GLU A 221 -12.40 -10.18 17.23
C GLU A 221 -11.01 -10.67 16.79
N CYS A 222 -10.88 -11.09 15.53
CA CYS A 222 -9.66 -11.56 14.90
C CYS A 222 -9.81 -11.52 13.38
N ASP A 223 -8.72 -11.39 12.63
CA ASP A 223 -8.72 -11.56 11.17
C ASP A 223 -7.40 -12.22 10.72
N CYS A 224 -7.50 -13.50 10.34
CA CYS A 224 -6.38 -14.32 9.87
C CYS A 224 -6.33 -14.45 8.34
N GLY A 225 -7.09 -13.64 7.61
CA GLY A 225 -7.20 -13.72 6.15
C GLY A 225 -8.31 -14.64 5.67
N LEU A 226 -8.32 -14.88 4.35
CA LEU A 226 -9.29 -15.79 3.72
C LEU A 226 -9.14 -17.22 4.25
N SER A 227 -10.19 -18.03 4.14
CA SER A 227 -10.21 -19.40 4.66
C SER A 227 -9.11 -20.32 4.12
N VAL A 228 -8.56 -20.01 2.94
CA VAL A 228 -7.46 -20.77 2.32
C VAL A 228 -6.07 -20.32 2.80
N GLU A 229 -5.98 -19.13 3.39
CA GLU A 229 -4.74 -18.50 3.89
C GLU A 229 -4.64 -18.60 5.41
N CYS A 230 -5.78 -18.59 6.12
CA CYS A 230 -5.82 -18.60 7.57
C CYS A 230 -5.24 -19.89 8.16
N THR A 231 -4.14 -19.74 8.89
CA THR A 231 -3.50 -20.81 9.67
C THR A 231 -3.70 -20.66 11.17
N ASP A 232 -4.39 -19.61 11.63
CA ASP A 232 -4.63 -19.33 13.04
C ASP A 232 -5.73 -20.25 13.59
N PRO A 233 -5.41 -21.18 14.52
CA PRO A 233 -6.41 -22.07 15.11
C PRO A 233 -7.39 -21.33 16.04
N CYS A 234 -7.04 -20.12 16.48
CA CYS A 234 -7.84 -19.31 17.40
C CYS A 234 -8.89 -18.46 16.68
N CYS A 235 -8.81 -18.33 15.35
CA CYS A 235 -9.66 -17.42 14.58
C CYS A 235 -10.54 -18.14 13.55
N ASN A 236 -11.82 -17.79 13.52
CA ASN A 236 -12.73 -18.25 12.47
C ASN A 236 -12.67 -17.32 11.25
N SER A 237 -11.87 -17.72 10.25
CA SER A 237 -11.69 -16.99 8.98
C SER A 237 -12.97 -16.61 8.20
N SER A 238 -14.12 -17.24 8.47
CA SER A 238 -15.37 -16.93 7.77
C SER A 238 -16.22 -15.89 8.49
N SER A 239 -16.04 -15.72 9.79
CA SER A 239 -16.82 -14.77 10.61
C SER A 239 -15.95 -13.69 11.25
N CYS A 240 -14.62 -13.83 11.23
CA CYS A 240 -13.67 -12.96 11.93
C CYS A 240 -14.02 -12.81 13.41
N GLN A 241 -14.36 -13.95 14.02
CA GLN A 241 -14.66 -14.09 15.44
C GLN A 241 -13.71 -15.14 16.02
N LEU A 242 -13.43 -15.04 17.31
CA LEU A 242 -12.61 -16.03 17.99
C LEU A 242 -13.31 -17.39 18.00
N MET A 243 -12.53 -18.45 17.88
CA MET A 243 -13.02 -19.81 18.02
C MET A 243 -13.52 -20.06 19.45
N PRO A 244 -14.51 -20.94 19.68
CA PRO A 244 -15.01 -21.21 21.02
C PRO A 244 -13.90 -21.62 21.99
N GLY A 245 -13.73 -20.85 23.08
CA GLY A 245 -12.70 -21.08 24.10
C GLY A 245 -11.41 -20.28 23.89
N ALA A 246 -11.23 -19.63 22.74
CA ALA A 246 -10.15 -18.67 22.52
C ALA A 246 -10.49 -17.32 23.19
N VAL A 247 -9.45 -16.68 23.73
CA VAL A 247 -9.53 -15.34 24.36
C VAL A 247 -8.73 -14.31 23.55
N CYS A 248 -7.77 -14.77 22.75
CA CYS A 248 -6.94 -13.97 21.84
C CYS A 248 -6.64 -14.75 20.55
N ALA A 249 -6.18 -14.03 19.53
CA ALA A 249 -5.72 -14.59 18.27
C ALA A 249 -4.20 -14.85 18.32
N THR A 250 -3.70 -15.79 17.51
CA THR A 250 -2.28 -16.21 17.58
C THR A 250 -1.30 -15.07 17.25
N GLU A 251 -1.71 -14.12 16.41
CA GLU A 251 -0.88 -12.98 16.00
C GLU A 251 -0.85 -11.84 17.05
N ASP A 252 -1.64 -11.94 18.12
CA ASP A 252 -1.60 -10.96 19.21
C ASP A 252 -0.30 -11.12 20.02
N ALA A 253 0.35 -10.01 20.36
CA ALA A 253 1.68 -10.00 20.98
C ALA A 253 1.78 -10.80 22.30
N CYS A 254 0.67 -10.94 23.04
CA CYS A 254 0.59 -11.67 24.31
C CYS A 254 -0.40 -12.84 24.27
N CYS A 255 -0.41 -13.61 23.18
CA CYS A 255 -1.25 -14.80 23.05
C CYS A 255 -0.43 -16.08 22.95
N GLU A 256 -0.74 -17.07 23.78
CA GLU A 256 -0.19 -18.42 23.73
C GLU A 256 -1.34 -19.44 23.84
N ASP A 257 -1.40 -20.40 22.90
CA ASP A 257 -2.45 -21.42 22.82
C ASP A 257 -3.89 -20.85 22.91
N CYS A 258 -4.12 -19.72 22.21
CA CYS A 258 -5.39 -18.98 22.21
C CYS A 258 -5.81 -18.39 23.58
N GLN A 259 -4.88 -18.31 24.54
CA GLN A 259 -5.07 -17.70 25.85
C GLN A 259 -4.12 -16.54 26.05
N VAL A 260 -4.54 -15.54 26.82
CA VAL A 260 -3.66 -14.43 27.20
C VAL A 260 -2.55 -14.97 28.09
N CYS A 261 -1.30 -14.61 27.78
CA CYS A 261 -0.15 -15.03 28.58
C CYS A 261 -0.31 -14.63 30.06
N GLU A 262 0.30 -15.40 30.97
CA GLU A 262 0.30 -15.06 32.39
C GLU A 262 1.00 -13.72 32.67
N ASP A 263 0.58 -13.04 33.72
CA ASP A 263 1.15 -11.75 34.13
C ASP A 263 2.67 -11.89 34.38
N GLY A 264 3.44 -10.97 33.81
CA GLY A 264 4.92 -10.99 33.83
C GLY A 264 5.58 -11.77 32.69
N HIS A 265 4.81 -12.39 31.77
CA HIS A 265 5.36 -12.94 30.53
C HIS A 265 5.79 -11.80 29.59
N PRO A 266 7.04 -11.81 29.05
CA PRO A 266 7.47 -10.79 28.12
C PRO A 266 6.75 -10.90 26.78
N CYS A 267 6.12 -9.79 26.39
CA CYS A 267 5.72 -9.42 25.04
C CYS A 267 6.42 -8.07 24.73
#